data_AF-A0A2T6ANF5-F1
#
_entry.id   AF-A0A2T6ANF5-F1
#
_cell.length_a   1.000
_cell.length_b   1.000
_cell.length_c   1.000
_cell.angle_alpha   90.00
_cell.angle_beta   90.00
_cell.angle_gamma   90.00
#
_symmetry.space_group_name_H-M   'P 1'
#
loop_
_entity.id
_entity.type
_entity.pdbx_description
1 polymer ?
#
loop_
_entity_poly.entity_id
_entity_poly.type
_entity_poly.pdbx_seq_one_letter_code
_entity_poly.pdbx_strand_id
1 'polypeptide(L)'
;MNKKKLIIFPFNGNGIEALDCLSMEEYDFLGFIDDNQDKTSIDYEIFSRDILKKHPELFVLAVPGGPDSFKERKDIISSLDIHEDRFISVIHPSASIGRNSKVGKNCLIMAGVVLTSNSVIEDHVCVLPNSVVHHDSKIGEYTLIGSKVVIAGNTSVGSNCYIGSGTNIKNGLHIGDNTLIGMGSNILKDVQPDSKMVGNPARNLNKRIHQPIH
;
A
#
# COMPACT_ATOMS: atom_id res chain seq x y z
N MET A 1 -7.60 -11.44 -26.60
CA MET A 1 -8.04 -11.99 -25.30
C MET A 1 -9.10 -11.05 -24.74
N ASN A 2 -10.09 -11.55 -24.00
CA ASN A 2 -11.07 -10.65 -23.36
C ASN A 2 -10.39 -9.90 -22.22
N LYS A 3 -10.55 -8.58 -22.17
CA LYS A 3 -10.03 -7.73 -21.09
C LYS A 3 -10.69 -8.10 -19.78
N LYS A 4 -9.95 -8.02 -18.67
CA LYS A 4 -10.49 -8.17 -17.33
C LYS A 4 -11.28 -6.91 -16.98
N LYS A 5 -12.56 -7.05 -16.65
CA LYS A 5 -13.38 -5.93 -16.16
C LYS A 5 -12.92 -5.56 -14.76
N LEU A 6 -12.49 -4.32 -14.58
CA LEU A 6 -11.88 -3.82 -13.37
C LEU A 6 -12.68 -2.67 -12.78
N ILE A 7 -12.83 -2.69 -11.46
CA ILE A 7 -13.32 -1.57 -10.67
C ILE A 7 -12.34 -1.29 -9.51
N ILE A 8 -12.14 -0.02 -9.17
CA ILE A 8 -11.20 0.39 -8.11
C ILE A 8 -11.97 0.85 -6.88
N PHE A 9 -11.50 0.49 -5.70
CA PHE A 9 -12.09 0.92 -4.43
C PHE A 9 -11.02 1.46 -3.46
N PRO A 10 -11.24 2.58 -2.75
CA PRO A 10 -12.30 3.55 -2.94
C PRO A 10 -11.94 4.57 -4.04
N PHE A 11 -12.82 5.52 -4.34
CA PHE A 11 -12.49 6.68 -5.17
C PHE A 11 -11.58 7.66 -4.40
N ASN A 12 -10.27 7.47 -4.40
CA ASN A 12 -9.33 8.33 -3.67
C ASN A 12 -8.08 8.67 -4.52
N GLY A 13 -7.15 9.46 -3.97
CA GLY A 13 -5.92 9.83 -4.68
C GLY A 13 -5.12 8.61 -5.16
N ASN A 14 -4.92 7.60 -4.31
CA ASN A 14 -4.21 6.37 -4.69
C ASN A 14 -4.94 5.60 -5.81
N GLY A 15 -6.27 5.57 -5.79
CA GLY A 15 -7.10 4.92 -6.81
C GLY A 15 -7.06 5.66 -8.14
N ILE A 16 -7.02 7.00 -8.12
CA ILE A 16 -6.82 7.81 -9.32
C ILE A 16 -5.42 7.56 -9.90
N GLU A 17 -4.37 7.63 -9.08
CA GLU A 17 -2.99 7.35 -9.50
C GLU A 17 -2.79 5.88 -9.95
N ALA A 18 -3.62 4.94 -9.47
CA ALA A 18 -3.59 3.56 -9.95
C ALA A 18 -3.94 3.45 -11.43
N LEU A 19 -4.69 4.41 -12.00
CA LEU A 19 -5.04 4.43 -13.42
C LEU A 19 -3.79 4.56 -14.30
N ASP A 20 -2.76 5.29 -13.84
CA ASP A 20 -1.48 5.43 -14.55
C ASP A 20 -0.73 4.09 -14.65
N CYS A 21 -1.08 3.12 -13.80
CA CYS A 21 -0.48 1.81 -13.76
C CYS A 21 -1.22 0.78 -14.63
N LEU A 22 -2.43 1.10 -15.12
CA LEU A 22 -3.26 0.15 -15.85
C LEU A 22 -2.83 0.01 -17.31
N SER A 23 -2.69 -1.24 -17.75
CA SER A 23 -2.61 -1.55 -19.18
C SER A 23 -4.02 -1.55 -19.78
N MET A 24 -4.26 -0.63 -20.71
CA MET A 24 -5.52 -0.56 -21.47
C MET A 24 -5.73 -1.79 -22.37
N GLU A 25 -4.71 -2.63 -22.58
CA GLU A 25 -4.84 -3.89 -23.32
C GLU A 25 -5.32 -5.04 -22.43
N GLU A 26 -5.00 -5.00 -21.13
CA GLU A 26 -5.36 -6.04 -20.17
C GLU A 26 -6.69 -5.77 -19.46
N TYR A 27 -6.96 -4.49 -19.16
CA TYR A 27 -8.07 -4.09 -18.30
C TYR A 27 -9.11 -3.24 -19.05
N ASP A 28 -10.38 -3.51 -18.71
CA ASP A 28 -11.53 -2.68 -19.05
C ASP A 28 -12.02 -2.02 -17.75
N PHE A 29 -11.60 -0.76 -17.55
CA PHE A 29 -11.86 -0.02 -16.32
C PHE A 29 -13.28 0.58 -16.34
N LEU A 30 -14.10 0.24 -15.36
CA LEU A 30 -15.50 0.66 -15.30
C LEU A 30 -15.72 1.93 -14.47
N GLY A 31 -14.86 2.22 -13.50
CA GLY A 31 -15.06 3.32 -12.56
C GLY A 31 -14.61 2.97 -11.14
N PHE A 32 -15.13 3.71 -10.17
CA PHE A 32 -14.77 3.56 -8.76
C PHE A 32 -15.94 3.09 -7.93
N ILE A 33 -15.65 2.47 -6.79
CA ILE A 33 -16.61 2.30 -5.69
C ILE A 33 -16.26 3.32 -4.61
N ASP A 34 -17.25 3.94 -3.97
CA ASP A 34 -17.04 4.72 -2.75
C ASP A 34 -18.25 4.59 -1.84
N ASP A 35 -18.03 4.60 -0.52
CA ASP A 35 -19.12 4.51 0.46
C ASP A 35 -19.79 5.86 0.69
N ASN A 36 -19.10 6.96 0.38
CA ASN A 36 -19.67 8.28 0.44
C ASN A 36 -20.53 8.54 -0.81
N GLN A 37 -21.85 8.43 -0.66
CA GLN A 37 -22.82 8.63 -1.74
C GLN A 37 -22.87 10.08 -2.27
N ASP A 38 -22.36 11.05 -1.51
CA ASP A 38 -22.31 12.45 -1.95
C ASP A 38 -21.12 12.72 -2.88
N LYS A 39 -20.20 11.76 -3.00
CA LYS A 39 -18.99 11.91 -3.80
C LYS A 39 -19.32 11.76 -5.28
N THR A 40 -18.91 12.76 -6.06
CA THR A 40 -19.17 12.84 -7.50
C THR A 40 -17.88 13.10 -8.26
N SER A 41 -17.87 12.69 -9.53
CA SER A 41 -16.78 12.92 -10.47
C SER A 41 -17.38 13.26 -11.82
N ILE A 42 -16.70 14.14 -12.58
CA ILE A 42 -17.07 14.43 -13.98
C ILE A 42 -16.52 13.34 -14.91
N ASP A 43 -15.33 12.83 -14.59
CA ASP A 43 -14.57 11.94 -15.46
C ASP A 43 -14.84 10.45 -15.21
N TYR A 44 -15.46 10.12 -14.07
CA TYR A 44 -15.56 8.74 -13.60
C TYR A 44 -16.93 8.42 -13.01
N GLU A 45 -17.44 7.23 -13.31
CA GLU A 45 -18.59 6.67 -12.61
C GLU A 45 -18.18 6.23 -11.21
N ILE A 46 -19.04 6.53 -10.23
CA ILE A 46 -18.87 6.14 -8.82
C ILE A 46 -20.07 5.28 -8.44
N PHE A 47 -19.79 4.04 -8.06
CA PHE A 47 -20.77 3.04 -7.71
C PHE A 47 -20.81 2.82 -6.19
N SER A 48 -21.94 2.33 -5.69
CA SER A 48 -21.99 1.71 -4.38
C SER A 48 -21.40 0.29 -4.43
N ARG A 49 -21.08 -0.28 -3.26
CA ARG A 49 -20.55 -1.66 -3.14
C ARG A 49 -21.48 -2.73 -3.74
N ASP A 50 -22.77 -2.45 -3.90
CA ASP A 50 -23.75 -3.41 -4.47
C ASP A 50 -23.38 -3.89 -5.87
N ILE A 51 -22.58 -3.11 -6.62
CA ILE A 51 -22.07 -3.51 -7.92
C ILE A 51 -21.29 -4.83 -7.86
N LEU A 52 -20.56 -5.09 -6.77
CA LEU A 52 -19.75 -6.30 -6.62
C LEU A 52 -20.58 -7.58 -6.48
N LYS A 53 -21.82 -7.45 -5.96
CA LYS A 53 -22.81 -8.53 -5.86
C LYS A 53 -23.55 -8.75 -7.17
N LYS A 54 -23.90 -7.65 -7.86
CA LYS A 54 -24.59 -7.68 -9.16
C LYS A 54 -23.69 -8.19 -10.29
N HIS A 55 -22.39 -7.98 -10.17
CA HIS A 55 -21.38 -8.35 -11.17
C HIS A 55 -20.24 -9.16 -10.52
N PRO A 56 -20.44 -10.47 -10.29
CA PRO A 56 -19.43 -11.33 -9.69
C PRO A 56 -18.20 -11.54 -10.58
N GLU A 57 -18.27 -11.19 -11.87
CA GLU A 57 -17.16 -11.23 -12.81
C GLU A 57 -16.16 -10.08 -12.66
N LEU A 58 -16.51 -9.03 -11.91
CA LEU A 58 -15.62 -7.88 -11.73
C LEU A 58 -14.42 -8.23 -10.86
N PHE A 59 -13.25 -7.89 -11.37
CA PHE A 59 -12.02 -7.81 -10.59
C PHE A 59 -11.95 -6.48 -9.85
N VAL A 60 -11.28 -6.48 -8.70
CA VAL A 60 -11.17 -5.34 -7.81
C VAL A 60 -9.72 -5.04 -7.49
N LEU A 61 -9.34 -3.76 -7.58
CA LEU A 61 -8.15 -3.24 -6.91
C LEU A 61 -8.62 -2.38 -5.72
N ALA A 62 -8.29 -2.81 -4.51
CA ALA A 62 -8.66 -2.13 -3.28
C ALA A 62 -7.46 -1.40 -2.65
N VAL A 63 -7.48 -0.07 -2.68
CA VAL A 63 -6.42 0.81 -2.16
C VAL A 63 -6.92 1.85 -1.12
N PRO A 64 -7.73 1.47 -0.11
CA PRO A 64 -8.15 2.39 0.96
C PRO A 64 -7.03 2.72 1.94
N GLY A 65 -7.17 3.84 2.64
CA GLY A 65 -6.30 4.18 3.76
C GLY A 65 -5.28 5.27 3.45
N GLY A 66 -4.83 5.89 4.54
CA GLY A 66 -3.80 6.91 4.59
C GLY A 66 -3.19 6.95 5.99
N PRO A 67 -2.38 7.97 6.33
CA PRO A 67 -1.69 8.02 7.62
C PRO A 67 -2.62 7.94 8.84
N ASP A 68 -3.85 8.44 8.71
CA ASP A 68 -4.82 8.48 9.81
C ASP A 68 -5.75 7.25 9.87
N SER A 69 -5.89 6.51 8.76
CA SER A 69 -6.85 5.40 8.63
C SER A 69 -6.22 4.06 8.24
N PHE A 70 -4.89 3.98 8.12
CA PHE A 70 -4.20 2.74 7.71
C PHE A 70 -4.57 1.55 8.59
N LYS A 71 -4.83 1.77 9.89
CA LYS A 71 -5.20 0.69 10.81
C LYS A 71 -6.50 -0.01 10.44
N GLU A 72 -7.43 0.71 9.80
CA GLU A 72 -8.73 0.21 9.36
C GLU A 72 -8.66 -0.51 8.01
N ARG A 73 -7.53 -0.40 7.28
CA ARG A 73 -7.40 -0.89 5.89
C ARG A 73 -7.79 -2.35 5.74
N LYS A 74 -7.35 -3.22 6.65
CA LYS A 74 -7.70 -4.65 6.63
C LYS A 74 -9.20 -4.87 6.72
N ASP A 75 -9.87 -4.21 7.66
CA ASP A 75 -11.30 -4.36 7.88
C ASP A 75 -12.11 -3.78 6.71
N ILE A 76 -11.69 -2.62 6.19
CA ILE A 76 -12.32 -1.99 5.03
C ILE A 76 -12.23 -2.91 3.81
N ILE A 77 -11.06 -3.47 3.50
CA ILE A 77 -10.92 -4.38 2.35
C ILE A 77 -11.74 -5.67 2.57
N SER A 78 -11.67 -6.26 3.76
CA SER A 78 -12.39 -7.50 4.08
C SER A 78 -13.91 -7.31 3.98
N SER A 79 -14.41 -6.11 4.33
CA SER A 79 -15.83 -5.76 4.26
C SER A 79 -16.39 -5.62 2.83
N LEU A 80 -15.55 -5.75 1.79
CA LEU A 80 -16.04 -5.89 0.41
C LEU A 80 -16.73 -7.24 0.16
N ASP A 81 -16.46 -8.26 0.99
CA ASP A 81 -17.12 -9.56 0.95
C ASP A 81 -17.07 -10.23 -0.44
N ILE A 82 -15.86 -10.31 -1.00
CA ILE A 82 -15.59 -10.95 -2.29
C ILE A 82 -14.53 -12.04 -2.17
N HIS A 83 -14.58 -13.03 -3.06
CA HIS A 83 -13.58 -14.09 -3.12
C HIS A 83 -12.18 -13.51 -3.42
N GLU A 84 -11.15 -14.06 -2.79
CA GLU A 84 -9.78 -13.54 -2.83
C GLU A 84 -9.22 -13.45 -4.27
N ASP A 85 -9.59 -14.39 -5.14
CA ASP A 85 -9.16 -14.41 -6.55
C ASP A 85 -9.76 -13.30 -7.42
N ARG A 86 -10.72 -12.53 -6.88
CA ARG A 86 -11.24 -11.32 -7.55
C ARG A 86 -10.35 -10.12 -7.31
N PHE A 87 -9.45 -10.15 -6.34
CA PHE A 87 -8.49 -9.09 -6.16
C PHE A 87 -7.34 -9.20 -7.17
N ILE A 88 -6.97 -8.07 -7.77
CA ILE A 88 -5.86 -8.02 -8.72
C ILE A 88 -4.72 -7.15 -8.20
N SER A 89 -3.51 -7.49 -8.62
CA SER A 89 -2.35 -6.64 -8.43
C SER A 89 -2.04 -5.88 -9.71
N VAL A 90 -1.81 -4.58 -9.58
CA VAL A 90 -1.47 -3.68 -10.68
C VAL A 90 -0.05 -3.18 -10.46
N ILE A 91 0.80 -3.37 -11.46
CA ILE A 91 2.22 -3.00 -11.43
C ILE A 91 2.48 -2.07 -12.59
N HIS A 92 2.94 -0.86 -12.30
CA HIS A 92 3.27 0.13 -13.32
C HIS A 92 4.38 -0.41 -14.25
N PRO A 93 4.32 -0.19 -15.58
CA PRO A 93 5.32 -0.70 -16.53
C PRO A 93 6.77 -0.27 -16.26
N SER A 94 6.96 0.87 -15.60
CA SER A 94 8.30 1.36 -15.20
C SER A 94 8.81 0.82 -13.86
N ALA A 95 8.00 0.06 -13.11
CA ALA A 95 8.48 -0.60 -11.91
C ALA A 95 9.42 -1.74 -12.28
N SER A 96 10.50 -1.90 -11.51
CA SER A 96 11.50 -2.95 -11.71
C SER A 96 11.31 -4.03 -10.65
N ILE A 97 10.96 -5.24 -11.08
CA ILE A 97 10.76 -6.39 -10.21
C ILE A 97 11.95 -7.34 -10.35
N GLY A 98 12.71 -7.47 -9.28
CA GLY A 98 13.96 -8.23 -9.21
C GLY A 98 13.75 -9.73 -9.33
N ARG A 99 14.86 -10.44 -9.61
CA ARG A 99 14.85 -11.90 -9.73
C ARG A 99 14.36 -12.55 -8.44
N ASN A 100 13.49 -13.54 -8.59
CA ASN A 100 12.84 -14.29 -7.50
C ASN A 100 12.00 -13.45 -6.53
N SER A 101 11.78 -12.16 -6.84
CA SER A 101 10.85 -11.35 -6.06
C SER A 101 9.42 -11.81 -6.28
N LYS A 102 8.59 -11.64 -5.25
CA LYS A 102 7.18 -12.02 -5.26
C LYS A 102 6.32 -10.82 -4.92
N VAL A 103 5.19 -10.71 -5.61
CA VAL A 103 4.13 -9.74 -5.31
C VAL A 103 2.84 -10.52 -5.13
N GLY A 104 2.18 -10.31 -3.99
CA GLY A 104 0.91 -10.91 -3.64
C GLY A 104 -0.27 -10.40 -4.47
N LYS A 105 -1.48 -10.70 -4.02
CA LYS A 105 -2.75 -10.21 -4.57
C LYS A 105 -3.07 -8.79 -4.06
N ASN A 106 -3.97 -8.10 -4.75
CA ASN A 106 -4.43 -6.76 -4.38
C ASN A 106 -3.31 -5.72 -4.14
N CYS A 107 -2.17 -5.86 -4.82
CA CYS A 107 -1.04 -4.96 -4.65
C CYS A 107 -1.09 -3.83 -5.69
N LEU A 108 -0.74 -2.61 -5.27
CA LEU A 108 -0.49 -1.51 -6.18
C LEU A 108 1.00 -1.13 -6.12
N ILE A 109 1.71 -1.33 -7.22
CA ILE A 109 3.14 -1.02 -7.33
C ILE A 109 3.30 0.09 -8.37
N MET A 110 3.56 1.31 -7.92
CA MET A 110 3.56 2.48 -8.78
C MET A 110 4.87 2.73 -9.52
N ALA A 111 4.87 3.77 -10.37
CA ALA A 111 5.98 4.14 -11.23
C ALA A 111 7.32 4.28 -10.49
N GLY A 112 8.37 3.72 -11.09
CA GLY A 112 9.74 3.82 -10.59
C GLY A 112 10.00 3.04 -9.29
N VAL A 113 9.05 2.26 -8.79
CA VAL A 113 9.31 1.35 -7.66
C VAL A 113 10.33 0.29 -8.08
N VAL A 114 11.30 0.03 -7.21
CA VAL A 114 12.32 -1.00 -7.43
C VAL A 114 12.24 -2.03 -6.31
N LEU A 115 11.84 -3.26 -6.66
CA LEU A 115 11.94 -4.42 -5.80
C LEU A 115 13.19 -5.19 -6.23
N THR A 116 14.22 -5.31 -5.38
CA THR A 116 15.44 -6.04 -5.75
C THR A 116 15.37 -7.52 -5.32
N SER A 117 16.40 -8.32 -5.62
CA SER A 117 16.37 -9.79 -5.53
C SER A 117 15.76 -10.38 -4.25
N ASN A 118 14.92 -11.40 -4.41
CA ASN A 118 14.26 -12.15 -3.32
C ASN A 118 13.37 -11.30 -2.39
N SER A 119 13.02 -10.07 -2.77
CA SER A 119 12.05 -9.29 -1.99
C SER A 119 10.65 -9.88 -2.08
N VAL A 120 9.92 -9.82 -0.98
CA VAL A 120 8.54 -10.34 -0.89
C VAL A 120 7.61 -9.21 -0.51
N ILE A 121 6.62 -8.96 -1.37
CA ILE A 121 5.49 -8.09 -1.10
C ILE A 121 4.28 -8.99 -0.88
N GLU A 122 3.77 -9.02 0.36
CA GLU A 122 2.58 -9.79 0.71
C GLU A 122 1.30 -9.11 0.18
N ASP A 123 0.15 -9.76 0.40
CA ASP A 123 -1.13 -9.32 -0.15
C ASP A 123 -1.58 -7.94 0.37
N HIS A 124 -2.35 -7.24 -0.46
CA HIS A 124 -2.97 -5.95 -0.13
C HIS A 124 -1.98 -4.81 0.18
N VAL A 125 -0.73 -4.91 -0.27
CA VAL A 125 0.28 -3.85 -0.09
C VAL A 125 0.16 -2.76 -1.17
N CYS A 126 0.34 -1.50 -0.78
CA CYS A 126 0.46 -0.40 -1.73
C CYS A 126 1.86 0.22 -1.62
N VAL A 127 2.56 0.38 -2.74
CA VAL A 127 3.87 1.01 -2.83
C VAL A 127 3.80 2.17 -3.79
N LEU A 128 3.87 3.38 -3.24
CA LEU A 128 3.82 4.64 -3.97
C LEU A 128 5.16 4.93 -4.71
N PRO A 129 5.20 5.93 -5.62
CA PRO A 129 6.25 6.02 -6.63
C PRO A 129 7.67 6.15 -6.08
N ASN A 130 8.64 5.66 -6.86
CA ASN A 130 10.08 5.80 -6.63
C ASN A 130 10.60 5.22 -5.29
N SER A 131 9.88 4.27 -4.69
CA SER A 131 10.33 3.57 -3.49
C SER A 131 11.17 2.35 -3.83
N VAL A 132 12.12 2.00 -2.96
CA VAL A 132 13.05 0.89 -3.14
C VAL A 132 12.92 -0.10 -2.00
N VAL A 133 12.65 -1.36 -2.33
CA VAL A 133 12.69 -2.50 -1.40
C VAL A 133 13.89 -3.36 -1.77
N HIS A 134 14.93 -3.32 -0.94
CA HIS A 134 16.17 -4.04 -1.18
C HIS A 134 16.03 -5.56 -0.97
N HIS A 135 17.14 -6.26 -1.20
CA HIS A 135 17.15 -7.70 -1.33
C HIS A 135 16.81 -8.39 -0.02
N ASP A 136 16.19 -9.56 -0.11
CA ASP A 136 15.82 -10.38 1.05
C ASP A 136 14.94 -9.64 2.08
N SER A 137 14.25 -8.58 1.65
CA SER A 137 13.32 -7.81 2.48
C SER A 137 11.88 -8.27 2.26
N LYS A 138 11.07 -8.20 3.31
CA LYS A 138 9.66 -8.61 3.30
C LYS A 138 8.75 -7.49 3.78
N ILE A 139 7.68 -7.22 3.04
CA ILE A 139 6.63 -6.26 3.41
C ILE A 139 5.35 -7.03 3.71
N GLY A 140 4.90 -6.95 4.96
CA GLY A 140 3.69 -7.63 5.44
C GLY A 140 2.40 -7.08 4.86
N GLU A 141 1.35 -7.88 4.96
CA GLU A 141 0.05 -7.63 4.34
C GLU A 141 -0.54 -6.29 4.76
N TYR A 142 -1.35 -5.68 3.89
CA TYR A 142 -2.05 -4.41 4.15
C TYR A 142 -1.14 -3.19 4.40
N THR A 143 0.17 -3.32 4.30
CA THR A 143 1.09 -2.19 4.53
C THR A 143 1.03 -1.17 3.38
N LEU A 144 1.10 0.11 3.75
CA LEU A 144 1.19 1.25 2.85
C LEU A 144 2.62 1.82 2.90
N ILE A 145 3.30 1.84 1.77
CA ILE A 145 4.62 2.44 1.60
C ILE A 145 4.47 3.72 0.79
N GLY A 146 4.80 4.85 1.41
CA GLY A 146 4.83 6.16 0.78
C GLY A 146 5.88 6.28 -0.32
N SER A 147 5.91 7.43 -1.00
CA SER A 147 6.82 7.66 -2.12
C SER A 147 8.26 7.87 -1.63
N LYS A 148 9.25 7.49 -2.45
CA LYS A 148 10.68 7.70 -2.15
C LYS A 148 11.10 7.09 -0.79
N VAL A 149 10.50 5.98 -0.40
CA VAL A 149 10.91 5.21 0.78
C VAL A 149 12.02 4.26 0.37
N VAL A 150 13.07 4.15 1.18
CA VAL A 150 14.14 3.17 1.00
C VAL A 150 14.14 2.18 2.16
N ILE A 151 13.89 0.91 1.84
CA ILE A 151 13.95 -0.21 2.78
C ILE A 151 15.18 -1.02 2.43
N ALA A 152 16.24 -0.90 3.22
CA ALA A 152 17.50 -1.60 2.97
C ALA A 152 17.37 -3.12 3.17
N GLY A 153 18.37 -3.88 2.73
CA GLY A 153 18.29 -5.34 2.61
C GLY A 153 18.05 -6.05 3.94
N ASN A 154 17.59 -7.30 3.86
CA ASN A 154 17.31 -8.16 5.00
C ASN A 154 16.38 -7.52 6.05
N THR A 155 15.46 -6.65 5.61
CA THR A 155 14.56 -5.90 6.51
C THR A 155 13.15 -6.46 6.40
N SER A 156 12.48 -6.60 7.54
CA SER A 156 11.08 -7.00 7.59
C SER A 156 10.22 -5.83 8.06
N VAL A 157 9.20 -5.50 7.28
CA VAL A 157 8.11 -4.61 7.68
C VAL A 157 6.90 -5.48 7.96
N GLY A 158 6.33 -5.31 9.15
CA GLY A 158 5.14 -6.03 9.61
C GLY A 158 3.90 -5.70 8.79
N SER A 159 2.79 -6.30 9.21
CA SER A 159 1.49 -6.11 8.57
C SER A 159 0.85 -4.79 9.01
N ASN A 160 -0.01 -4.25 8.15
CA ASN A 160 -0.85 -3.10 8.44
C ASN A 160 -0.06 -1.87 8.92
N CYS A 161 1.11 -1.62 8.35
CA CYS A 161 1.95 -0.47 8.67
C CYS A 161 1.71 0.69 7.70
N TYR A 162 2.05 1.90 8.13
CA TYR A 162 2.15 3.07 7.26
C TYR A 162 3.58 3.62 7.30
N ILE A 163 4.28 3.55 6.18
CA ILE A 163 5.65 4.06 6.04
C ILE A 163 5.61 5.37 5.26
N GLY A 164 5.70 6.51 5.95
CA GLY A 164 5.57 7.83 5.35
C GLY A 164 6.65 8.12 4.30
N SER A 165 6.30 8.91 3.29
CA SER A 165 7.17 9.26 2.17
C SER A 165 8.54 9.81 2.61
N GLY A 166 9.59 9.48 1.87
CA GLY A 166 10.97 9.90 2.15
C GLY A 166 11.63 9.20 3.34
N THR A 167 11.01 8.16 3.90
CA THR A 167 11.59 7.39 5.01
C THR A 167 12.74 6.51 4.55
N ASN A 168 13.80 6.41 5.36
CA ASN A 168 14.88 5.45 5.17
C ASN A 168 14.93 4.45 6.34
N ILE A 169 14.91 3.15 6.01
CA ILE A 169 15.02 2.06 6.99
C ILE A 169 16.36 1.35 6.76
N LYS A 170 17.19 1.32 7.81
CA LYS A 170 18.51 0.67 7.80
C LYS A 170 18.39 -0.84 7.58
N ASN A 171 19.43 -1.45 7.01
CA ASN A 171 19.52 -2.88 6.73
C ASN A 171 19.39 -3.73 8.00
N GLY A 172 18.70 -4.87 7.87
CA GLY A 172 18.64 -5.89 8.92
C GLY A 172 17.68 -5.57 10.05
N LEU A 173 16.69 -4.69 9.83
CA LEU A 173 15.76 -4.28 10.87
C LEU A 173 14.43 -5.03 10.82
N HIS A 174 13.75 -5.07 11.96
CA HIS A 174 12.36 -5.48 12.09
C HIS A 174 11.48 -4.31 12.48
N ILE A 175 10.45 -4.03 11.68
CA ILE A 175 9.38 -3.08 11.98
C ILE A 175 8.14 -3.88 12.33
N GLY A 176 7.68 -3.78 13.58
CA GLY A 176 6.50 -4.52 14.05
C GLY A 176 5.20 -4.03 13.43
N ASP A 177 4.18 -4.89 13.48
CA ASP A 177 2.85 -4.65 12.92
C ASP A 177 2.18 -3.36 13.44
N ASN A 178 1.21 -2.85 12.68
CA ASN A 178 0.40 -1.68 13.06
C ASN A 178 1.21 -0.40 13.36
N THR A 179 2.42 -0.32 12.82
CA THR A 179 3.34 0.80 13.06
C THR A 179 3.13 1.92 12.07
N LEU A 180 3.12 3.16 12.58
CA LEU A 180 3.23 4.37 11.77
C LEU A 180 4.65 4.90 11.81
N ILE A 181 5.28 5.05 10.66
CA ILE A 181 6.53 5.79 10.48
C ILE A 181 6.19 7.11 9.77
N GLY A 182 6.47 8.23 10.42
CA GLY A 182 6.23 9.56 9.87
C GLY A 182 7.14 9.85 8.67
N MET A 183 6.70 10.76 7.81
CA MET A 183 7.44 11.17 6.62
C MET A 183 8.87 11.64 6.96
N GLY A 184 9.83 11.32 6.09
CA GLY A 184 11.23 11.74 6.23
C GLY A 184 11.99 11.12 7.41
N SER A 185 11.46 10.06 8.02
CA SER A 185 12.10 9.45 9.20
C SER A 185 13.30 8.59 8.83
N ASN A 186 14.31 8.56 9.70
CA ASN A 186 15.47 7.67 9.57
C ASN A 186 15.45 6.62 10.69
N ILE A 187 15.11 5.38 10.31
CA ILE A 187 14.93 4.25 11.22
C ILE A 187 16.24 3.47 11.31
N LEU A 188 16.86 3.53 12.48
CA LEU A 188 18.21 2.99 12.71
C LEU A 188 18.23 1.77 13.65
N LYS A 189 17.07 1.38 14.18
CA LYS A 189 16.88 0.29 15.15
C LYS A 189 15.51 -0.35 14.93
N ASP A 190 15.35 -1.57 15.42
CA ASP A 190 14.06 -2.27 15.40
C ASP A 190 12.96 -1.44 16.06
N VAL A 191 11.75 -1.60 15.54
CA VAL A 191 10.56 -0.88 15.96
C VAL A 191 9.55 -1.88 16.48
N GLN A 192 9.09 -1.67 17.71
CA GLN A 192 8.05 -2.50 18.31
C GLN A 192 6.71 -2.28 17.60
N PRO A 193 5.81 -3.28 17.56
CA PRO A 193 4.46 -3.09 17.05
C PRO A 193 3.72 -1.91 17.69
N ASP A 194 2.70 -1.41 16.99
CA ASP A 194 1.85 -0.28 17.43
C ASP A 194 2.63 1.01 17.76
N SER A 195 3.83 1.16 17.19
CA SER A 195 4.65 2.34 17.42
C SER A 195 4.30 3.49 16.48
N LYS A 196 4.55 4.73 16.93
CA LYS A 196 4.59 5.92 16.08
C LYS A 196 6.00 6.49 16.08
N MET A 197 6.73 6.32 14.99
CA MET A 197 8.14 6.73 14.87
C MET A 197 8.27 7.97 14.00
N VAL A 198 8.96 9.02 14.46
CA VAL A 198 9.24 10.22 13.65
C VAL A 198 10.66 10.76 13.83
N GLY A 199 11.19 11.42 12.80
CA GLY A 199 12.38 12.27 12.89
C GLY A 199 13.69 11.61 12.47
N ASN A 200 14.80 12.32 12.68
CA ASN A 200 16.14 11.89 12.32
C ASN A 200 17.14 12.15 13.47
N PRO A 201 17.64 11.10 14.15
CA PRO A 201 17.17 9.71 14.07
C PRO A 201 15.74 9.56 14.63
N ALA A 202 14.97 8.61 14.09
CA ALA A 202 13.58 8.44 14.48
C ALA A 202 13.40 8.10 15.95
N ARG A 203 12.36 8.63 16.58
CA ARG A 203 11.99 8.41 17.98
C ARG A 203 10.51 8.05 18.09
N ASN A 204 10.20 7.23 19.09
CA ASN A 204 8.83 6.81 19.36
C ASN A 204 8.06 7.94 20.05
N LEU A 205 7.02 8.47 19.41
CA LEU A 205 6.14 9.51 19.96
C LEU A 205 5.16 8.99 21.01
N ASN A 206 4.86 7.69 21.01
CA ASN A 206 3.96 7.10 22.01
C ASN A 206 4.61 7.12 23.41
N LYS A 207 5.95 7.18 23.47
CA LYS A 207 6.68 7.43 24.72
C LYS A 207 6.58 8.92 25.03
N ARG A 208 5.67 9.30 25.94
CA ARG A 208 5.63 10.66 26.51
C ARG A 208 7.04 11.09 26.89
N ILE A 209 7.50 12.18 26.30
CA ILE A 209 8.71 12.87 26.77
C ILE A 209 8.33 13.46 28.13
N HIS A 210 8.63 12.76 29.23
CA HIS A 210 8.84 13.43 30.50
C HIS A 210 10.15 14.21 30.35
N GLN A 211 10.06 15.41 29.79
CA GLN A 211 11.11 16.42 29.97
C GLN A 211 10.72 17.20 31.22
N PRO A 212 11.49 17.12 32.33
CA PRO A 212 11.45 18.18 33.31
C PRO A 212 11.86 19.47 32.59
N ILE A 213 11.03 20.48 32.74
CA ILE A 213 11.35 21.85 32.37
C ILE A 213 12.46 22.26 33.35
N HIS A 214 13.68 22.48 32.84
CA HIS A 214 14.77 23.11 33.60
C HIS A 214 15.08 24.46 32.96
#